data_AF-A0A842Q6P3-F1
#
_entry.id   AF-A0A842Q6P3-F1
#
_cell.length_a   1.000
_cell.length_b   1.000
_cell.length_c   1.000
_cell.angle_alpha   90.00
_cell.angle_beta   90.00
_cell.angle_gamma   90.00
#
_symmetry.space_group_name_H-M   'P 1'
#
loop_
_entity.id
_entity.type
_entity.pdbx_description
1 polymer ?
#
loop_
_entity_poly.entity_id
_entity_poly.type
_entity_poly.pdbx_seq_one_letter_code
_entity_poly.pdbx_strand_id
1 'polypeptide(L)' 'MCENGARKTHVMYRCNLNSKQINEYLNFLLECGMLERIQERLDSKRSIYRTSELGKDFIIKYKELAELFSKTPPPSLK' A
#
# COMPACT_ATOMS: atom_id res chain seq x y z
N MET A 1 5.23 1.94 4.75
CA MET A 1 4.89 1.36 3.43
C MET A 1 5.54 2.24 2.38
N CYS A 2 6.42 1.69 1.54
CA CYS A 2 6.94 2.28 0.30
C CYS A 2 7.30 3.79 0.27
N GLU A 3 7.79 4.39 1.36
CA GLU A 3 8.16 5.82 1.41
C GLU A 3 9.26 6.18 0.39
N ASN A 4 10.12 5.21 0.05
CA ASN A 4 11.20 5.35 -0.94
C ASN A 4 10.88 4.68 -2.29
N GLY A 5 9.61 4.31 -2.52
CA GLY A 5 9.19 3.51 -3.67
C GLY A 5 9.50 2.02 -3.49
N ALA A 6 8.64 1.16 -4.02
CA ALA A 6 8.86 -0.29 -3.99
C ALA A 6 8.60 -0.90 -5.35
N ARG A 7 9.39 -1.93 -5.67
CA ARG A 7 9.15 -2.77 -6.84
C ARG A 7 7.92 -3.64 -6.59
N LYS A 8 7.17 -3.88 -7.67
CA LYS A 8 6.04 -4.82 -7.70
C LYS A 8 6.37 -6.18 -7.08
N THR A 9 7.57 -6.70 -7.34
CA THR A 9 8.06 -7.98 -6.79
C THR A 9 8.20 -7.95 -5.27
N HIS A 10 8.56 -6.81 -4.69
CA HIS A 10 8.73 -6.65 -3.24
C HIS A 10 7.38 -6.56 -2.51
N VAL A 11 6.37 -5.96 -3.15
CA VAL A 11 4.98 -5.93 -2.64
C VAL A 11 4.33 -7.32 -2.77
N MET A 12 4.52 -8.01 -3.90
CA MET A 12 4.01 -9.36 -4.13
C MET A 12 4.51 -10.35 -3.07
N TYR A 13 5.82 -10.38 -2.81
CA TYR A 13 6.42 -11.32 -1.86
C TYR A 13 6.00 -11.06 -0.40
N ARG A 14 5.76 -9.80 0.00
CA ARG A 14 5.30 -9.50 1.36
C ARG A 14 3.83 -9.81 1.61
N CYS A 15 3.02 -9.88 0.55
CA CYS A 15 1.58 -10.09 0.66
C CYS A 15 1.12 -11.51 0.27
N ASN A 16 2.03 -12.41 -0.13
CA ASN A 16 1.73 -13.76 -0.64
C ASN A 16 0.65 -13.76 -1.75
N LEU A 17 0.64 -12.71 -2.58
CA LEU A 17 -0.35 -12.52 -3.65
C LEU A 17 0.16 -13.13 -4.94
N ASN A 18 -0.73 -13.72 -5.75
CA ASN A 18 -0.36 -14.18 -7.07
C ASN A 18 -0.17 -12.99 -8.05
N SER A 19 0.52 -13.22 -9.18
CA SER A 19 0.83 -12.18 -10.16
C SER A 19 -0.37 -11.44 -10.72
N LYS A 20 -1.54 -12.09 -10.80
CA LYS A 20 -2.78 -11.48 -11.29
C LYS A 20 -3.40 -10.56 -10.23
N GLN A 21 -3.54 -11.05 -9.01
CA GLN A 21 -4.09 -10.31 -7.87
C GLN A 21 -3.31 -9.03 -7.57
N ILE A 22 -1.97 -9.11 -7.54
CA ILE A 22 -1.18 -7.90 -7.27
C ILE A 22 -1.25 -6.90 -8.42
N ASN A 23 -1.40 -7.37 -9.67
CA ASN A 23 -1.59 -6.47 -10.82
C ASN A 23 -2.92 -5.73 -10.72
N GLU A 24 -4.01 -6.46 -10.47
CA GLU A 24 -5.35 -5.88 -10.31
C GLU A 24 -5.36 -4.90 -9.13
N TYR A 25 -4.75 -5.27 -8.00
CA TYR A 25 -4.66 -4.40 -6.83
C TYR A 25 -3.83 -3.13 -7.08
N LEU A 26 -2.65 -3.26 -7.71
CA LEU A 26 -1.83 -2.09 -8.04
C LEU A 26 -2.52 -1.18 -9.05
N ASN A 27 -3.22 -1.75 -10.05
CA ASN A 27 -3.99 -0.97 -11.01
C ASN A 27 -5.13 -0.22 -10.32
N PHE A 28 -5.88 -0.89 -9.43
CA PHE A 28 -6.91 -0.25 -8.63
C PHE A 28 -6.35 0.93 -7.80
N LEU A 29 -5.21 0.74 -7.12
CA LEU A 29 -4.59 1.80 -6.34
C LEU A 29 -4.06 2.96 -7.20
N LEU A 30 -3.62 2.68 -8.43
CA LEU A 30 -3.25 3.71 -9.41
C LEU A 30 -4.49 4.50 -9.87
N GLU A 31 -5.59 3.80 -10.19
CA GLU A 31 -6.87 4.42 -10.59
C GLU A 31 -7.46 5.29 -9.47
N CYS A 32 -7.33 4.87 -8.21
CA CYS A 32 -7.72 5.67 -7.06
C CYS A 32 -6.75 6.83 -6.75
N GLY A 33 -5.63 6.97 -7.48
CA GLY A 33 -4.63 8.01 -7.24
C GLY A 33 -3.83 7.83 -5.94
N MET A 34 -3.87 6.65 -5.32
CA MET A 34 -3.12 6.34 -4.09
C MET A 34 -1.68 5.88 -4.36
N LEU A 35 -1.41 5.48 -5.60
CA LEU A 35 -0.07 5.15 -6.10
C LEU A 35 0.27 6.00 -7.33
N GLU A 36 1.57 6.20 -7.50
CA GLU A 36 2.17 6.75 -8.70
C GLU A 36 3.10 5.71 -9.32
N ARG A 37 3.01 5.55 -10.64
CA ARG A 37 3.94 4.72 -11.40
C ARG A 37 5.05 5.61 -11.95
N ILE A 38 6.29 5.35 -11.51
CA ILE A 38 7.48 6.06 -11.97
C ILE A 38 8.35 5.08 -12.77
N GLN A 39 8.91 5.52 -13.88
CA GLN A 39 9.83 4.68 -14.66
C GLN A 39 11.21 4.66 -13.97
N GLU A 40 11.79 3.48 -13.76
CA GLU A 40 13.06 3.33 -13.03
C GLU A 40 14.23 3.97 -13.81
N ARG A 41 14.15 3.99 -15.14
CA ARG A 41 15.02 4.71 -16.08
C ARG A 41 14.22 5.06 -17.33
N LEU A 42 14.57 6.15 -18.02
CA LEU A 42 13.91 6.61 -19.25
C LEU A 42 13.79 5.50 -20.33
N ASP A 43 14.77 4.59 -20.39
CA ASP A 43 14.85 3.56 -21.43
C ASP A 43 14.44 2.16 -20.94
N SER A 44 13.95 2.05 -19.71
CA SER A 44 13.65 0.76 -19.07
C SER A 44 12.16 0.47 -19.08
N LYS A 45 11.77 -0.76 -19.42
CA LYS A 45 10.40 -1.27 -19.22
C LYS A 45 10.05 -1.48 -17.74
N ARG A 46 10.98 -1.20 -16.82
CA ARG A 46 10.78 -1.39 -15.38
C ARG A 46 10.19 -0.14 -14.76
N SER A 47 9.06 -0.30 -14.08
CA SER A 47 8.41 0.75 -13.31
C SER A 47 8.50 0.45 -11.81
N ILE A 48 8.70 1.50 -11.03
CA ILE A 48 8.58 1.50 -9.58
C ILE A 48 7.23 2.12 -9.20
N TYR A 49 6.67 1.71 -8.08
CA TYR A 49 5.44 2.28 -7.54
C TYR A 49 5.79 3.08 -6.30
N ARG A 50 5.31 4.32 -6.25
CA ARG A 50 5.47 5.22 -5.10
C ARG A 50 4.10 5.51 -4.52
N THR A 51 3.99 5.53 -3.20
CA THR A 51 2.77 5.99 -2.54
C THR A 51 2.63 7.49 -2.71
N SER A 52 1.49 7.95 -3.24
CA SER A 52 1.16 9.37 -3.33
C SER A 52 0.82 9.92 -1.94
N GLU A 53 0.72 11.25 -1.81
CA GLU A 53 0.28 11.85 -0.53
C GLU A 53 -1.12 11.36 -0.12
N LEU A 54 -2.05 11.23 -1.08
CA LEU A 54 -3.38 10.64 -0.84
C LEU A 54 -3.29 9.22 -0.29
N GLY A 55 -2.39 8.40 -0.84
CA GLY A 55 -2.16 7.04 -0.35
C GLY A 55 -1.59 7.01 1.08
N LYS A 56 -0.75 7.98 1.45
CA LYS A 56 -0.22 8.10 2.82
C LYS A 56 -1.32 8.50 3.80
N ASP A 57 -2.15 9.48 3.44
CA ASP A 57 -3.28 9.91 4.25
C ASP A 57 -4.28 8.77 4.48
N PHE A 58 -4.57 8.00 3.43
CA PHE A 58 -5.40 6.81 3.53
C PHE A 58 -4.84 5.79 4.54
N ILE A 59 -3.53 5.51 4.49
CA ILE A 59 -2.89 4.58 5.42
C ILE A 59 -2.99 5.07 6.87
N ILE A 60 -2.82 6.37 7.12
CA ILE A 60 -2.95 6.96 8.45
C ILE A 60 -4.39 6.76 8.96
N LYS A 61 -5.39 7.15 8.15
CA LYS A 61 -6.80 7.00 8.51
C LYS A 61 -7.21 5.55 8.71
N TYR A 62 -6.71 4.64 7.88
CA TYR A 62 -6.95 3.22 8.03
C TYR A 62 -6.38 2.66 9.34
N LYS A 63 -5.19 3.12 9.76
CA LYS A 63 -4.61 2.72 11.06
C LYS A 63 -5.44 3.24 12.23
N GLU A 64 -5.85 4.50 12.19
CA GLU A 64 -6.74 5.08 13.20
C GLU A 64 -8.03 4.26 13.33
N LEU A 65 -8.64 3.88 12.20
CA LEU A 65 -9.83 3.01 12.19
C LEU A 65 -9.53 1.62 12.74
N ALA A 66 -8.44 0.98 12.33
CA ALA A 66 -8.06 -0.34 12.82
C ALA A 66 -7.83 -0.36 14.34
N GLU A 67 -7.27 0.72 14.90
CA GLU A 67 -7.11 0.90 16.35
C GLU A 67 -8.44 0.96 17.10
N LEU A 68 -9.49 1.54 16.48
CA LEU A 68 -10.83 1.54 17.05
C LEU A 68 -11.40 0.12 17.17
N PHE A 69 -11.09 -0.75 16.19
CA PHE A 69 -11.53 -2.14 16.18
C PHE A 69 -10.63 -3.09 16.98
N SER A 70 -9.40 -2.68 17.32
CA SER A 70 -8.45 -3.50 18.09
C SER A 70 -8.51 -3.24 19.60
N LYS A 71 -9.36 -2.34 20.10
CA LYS A 71 -9.60 -2.21 21.54
C LYS A 71 -10.31 -3.48 22.05
N THR A 72 -9.52 -4.36 22.67
CA THR A 72 -10.02 -5.23 23.74
C THR A 72 -10.80 -4.38 24.76
N PRO A 73 -11.90 -4.91 25.36
CA PRO A 73 -12.64 -4.16 26.37
C PRO A 73 -11.67 -3.67 27.46
N PRO A 74 -11.85 -2.45 28.00
CA PRO A 74 -11.01 -1.95 29.08
C PRO A 74 -10.93 -3.01 30.18
N PRO A 75 -9.74 -3.30 30.73
CA PRO A 75 -9.61 -4.25 31.83
C PRO A 75 -10.60 -3.86 32.92
N SER A 76 -11.56 -4.74 33.19
CA SER A 76 -12.58 -4.56 34.21
C SER A 76 -11.95 -4.06 35.50
N LEU A 77 -12.48 -2.94 36.01
CA LEU A 77 -12.21 -2.41 37.34
C LEU A 77 -12.32 -3.54 38.37
N LYS A 78 -11.18 -3.88 39.00
CA LYS A 78 -11.10 -4.56 40.29
C LYS A 78 -10.15 -3.77 41.17
#